data_AF-A0A937FSK0-F1
#
_entry.id   AF-A0A937FSK0-F1
#
_cell.length_a   1.000
_cell.length_b   1.000
_cell.length_c   1.000
_cell.angle_alpha   90.00
_cell.angle_beta   90.00
_cell.angle_gamma   90.00
#
_symmetry.space_group_name_H-M   'P 1'
#
loop_
_entity.id
_entity.type
_entity.pdbx_description
1 polymer ?
#
loop_
_entity_poly.entity_id
_entity_poly.type
_entity_poly.pdbx_seq_one_letter_code
_entity_poly.pdbx_strand_id
1 'polypeptide(L)'
;MRGTNLPSNLVLSTCPEILTYAQGDIRSWHDLARLADIVRPMMGITTDVWETAMDTMGAIEASIVIAAVLERFSEIKNPGAYLRTLTIRSKERHFSSSPMVMALGRRTAA
;
A
#
# COMPACT_ATOMS: atom_id res chain seq x y z
N MET A 1 0.57 -12.82 14.96
CA MET A 1 0.05 -11.98 13.86
C MET A 1 0.96 -10.77 13.73
N ARG A 2 1.77 -10.67 12.66
CA ARG A 2 2.56 -9.47 12.39
C ARG A 2 1.68 -8.51 11.62
N GLY A 3 0.85 -7.75 12.34
CA GLY A 3 0.15 -6.61 11.78
C GLY A 3 1.08 -5.40 11.83
N THR A 4 1.03 -4.54 10.81
CA THR A 4 1.48 -3.17 10.93
C THR A 4 0.94 -2.56 12.23
N ASN A 5 1.80 -1.93 13.04
CA ASN A 5 1.36 -1.20 14.24
C ASN A 5 0.79 0.19 13.89
N LEU A 6 0.22 0.32 12.69
CA LEU A 6 -0.39 1.54 12.18
C LEU A 6 -1.90 1.39 12.30
N PRO A 7 -2.61 2.38 12.86
CA PRO A 7 -4.06 2.36 12.84
C PRO A 7 -4.56 2.68 11.41
N SER A 8 -5.65 2.05 10.98
CA SER A 8 -6.18 2.17 9.61
C SER A 8 -6.52 3.61 9.24
N ASN A 9 -7.09 4.36 10.17
CA ASN A 9 -7.40 5.79 10.00
C ASN A 9 -6.16 6.62 9.66
N LEU A 10 -5.00 6.34 10.26
CA LEU A 10 -3.76 7.04 9.96
C LEU A 10 -3.35 6.80 8.51
N VAL A 11 -3.38 5.55 8.05
CA VAL A 11 -3.05 5.21 6.66
C VAL A 11 -3.99 5.94 5.69
N LEU A 12 -5.30 5.88 5.92
CA LEU A 12 -6.28 6.53 5.05
C LEU A 12 -6.14 8.06 5.03
N SER A 13 -5.85 8.68 6.17
CA SER A 13 -5.63 10.13 6.25
C SER A 13 -4.35 10.58 5.53
N THR A 14 -3.36 9.70 5.46
CA THR A 14 -2.04 9.98 4.89
C THR A 14 -1.95 9.60 3.41
N CYS A 15 -2.79 8.66 2.97
CA CYS A 15 -2.89 8.22 1.57
C CYS A 15 -4.32 8.46 1.05
N PRO A 16 -4.81 9.72 0.98
CA PRO A 16 -6.17 10.02 0.56
C PRO A 16 -6.44 9.66 -0.92
N GLU A 17 -5.42 9.57 -1.78
CA GLU A 17 -5.64 9.32 -3.21
C GLU A 17 -6.39 8.02 -3.47
N ILE A 18 -6.15 6.98 -2.64
CA ILE A 18 -6.83 5.69 -2.79
C ILE A 18 -8.35 5.81 -2.54
N LEU A 19 -8.79 6.76 -1.72
CA LEU A 19 -10.19 6.97 -1.38
C LEU A 19 -11.02 7.45 -2.57
N THR A 20 -10.39 8.05 -3.58
CA THR A 20 -11.07 8.49 -4.81
C THR A 20 -11.70 7.33 -5.59
N TYR A 21 -11.23 6.10 -5.36
CA TYR A 21 -11.72 4.88 -5.98
C TYR A 21 -12.77 4.14 -5.12
N ALA A 22 -13.02 4.61 -3.90
CA ALA A 22 -13.94 3.96 -2.98
C ALA A 22 -15.40 4.26 -3.37
N GLN A 23 -16.25 3.23 -3.38
CA GLN A 23 -17.70 3.37 -3.59
C GLN A 23 -18.48 3.58 -2.27
N GLY A 24 -17.77 3.86 -1.17
CA GLY A 24 -18.32 4.04 0.17
C GLY A 24 -17.22 4.14 1.23
N ASP A 25 -17.61 4.11 2.51
CA ASP A 25 -16.65 4.23 3.61
C ASP A 25 -15.72 3.03 3.70
N ILE A 26 -14.43 3.29 3.90
CA ILE A 26 -13.42 2.27 4.21
C ILE A 26 -13.35 2.11 5.73
N ARG A 27 -13.89 0.99 6.24
CA ARG A 27 -14.05 0.75 7.70
C ARG A 27 -13.14 -0.35 8.22
N SER A 28 -12.56 -1.15 7.34
CA SER A 28 -11.71 -2.28 7.69
C SER A 28 -10.50 -2.41 6.77
N TRP A 29 -9.52 -3.18 7.23
CA TRP A 29 -8.37 -3.57 6.39
C TRP A 29 -8.77 -4.40 5.17
N HIS A 30 -9.88 -5.15 5.27
CA HIS A 30 -10.40 -5.92 4.16
C HIS A 30 -10.97 -4.99 3.06
N ASP A 31 -11.63 -3.89 3.45
CA ASP A 31 -12.09 -2.88 2.50
C ASP A 31 -10.89 -2.21 1.79
N LEU A 32 -9.84 -1.91 2.55
CA LEU A 32 -8.60 -1.38 1.97
C LEU A 32 -7.94 -2.38 1.00
N ALA A 33 -7.89 -3.66 1.35
CA ALA A 33 -7.32 -4.69 0.48
C ALA A 33 -8.10 -4.87 -0.82
N ARG A 34 -9.44 -4.83 -0.74
CA ARG A 34 -10.30 -4.82 -1.93
C ARG A 34 -10.01 -3.62 -2.81
N LEU A 35 -9.89 -2.44 -2.21
CA LEU A 35 -9.62 -1.22 -2.95
C LEU A 35 -8.23 -1.24 -3.59
N ALA A 36 -7.23 -1.76 -2.89
CA ALA A 36 -5.89 -1.97 -3.43
C ALA A 36 -5.90 -2.90 -4.65
N ASP A 37 -6.67 -3.98 -4.64
CA ASP A 37 -6.81 -4.90 -5.77
C ASP A 37 -7.54 -4.26 -6.97
N ILE A 38 -8.49 -3.36 -6.72
CA ILE A 38 -9.15 -2.57 -7.78
C ILE A 38 -8.16 -1.57 -8.41
N VAL A 39 -7.30 -0.95 -7.59
CA VAL A 39 -6.43 0.16 -8.03
C VAL A 39 -5.15 -0.33 -8.70
N ARG A 40 -4.55 -1.41 -8.22
CA ARG A 40 -3.25 -1.92 -8.72
C ARG A 40 -3.15 -2.05 -10.25
N PRO A 41 -4.19 -2.44 -11.03
CA PRO A 41 -4.04 -2.60 -12.47
C PRO A 41 -3.85 -1.26 -13.17
N MET A 42 -4.48 -0.19 -12.65
CA MET A 42 -4.30 1.18 -13.14
C MET A 42 -2.87 1.67 -12.90
N MET A 43 -2.18 1.09 -11.92
CA MET A 43 -0.77 1.38 -11.63
C MET A 43 0.21 0.50 -12.45
N GLY A 44 -0.30 -0.33 -13.36
CA GLY A 44 0.51 -1.29 -14.12
C GLY A 44 1.01 -2.48 -13.29
N ILE A 45 0.39 -2.74 -12.13
CA ILE A 45 0.75 -3.86 -11.25
C ILE A 45 -0.12 -5.07 -11.63
N THR A 46 0.54 -6.10 -12.15
CA THR A 46 -0.08 -7.35 -12.59
C THR A 46 -0.49 -8.23 -11.42
N THR A 47 -1.40 -9.17 -11.69
CA THR A 47 -1.97 -10.06 -10.65
C THR A 47 -0.88 -10.91 -9.99
N ASP A 48 0.09 -11.43 -10.75
CA ASP A 48 1.21 -12.23 -10.22
C ASP A 48 2.04 -11.46 -9.17
N VAL A 49 2.28 -10.17 -9.41
CA VAL A 49 3.05 -9.30 -8.49
C VAL A 49 2.27 -9.09 -7.22
N TRP A 50 0.98 -8.83 -7.35
CA TRP A 50 0.10 -8.57 -6.24
C TRP A 50 -0.09 -9.78 -5.35
N GLU A 51 -0.38 -10.94 -5.91
CA GLU A 51 -0.50 -12.21 -5.18
C GLU A 51 0.80 -12.54 -4.45
N THR A 52 1.95 -12.41 -5.13
CA THR A 52 3.26 -12.62 -4.50
C THR A 52 3.50 -11.66 -3.33
N ALA A 53 3.07 -10.40 -3.45
CA ALA A 53 3.17 -9.40 -2.39
C ALA A 53 2.25 -9.75 -1.20
N MET A 54 1.00 -10.15 -1.46
CA MET A 54 0.06 -10.58 -0.43
C MET A 54 0.56 -11.81 0.34
N ASP A 55 1.08 -12.82 -0.37
CA ASP A 55 1.60 -14.05 0.25
C ASP A 55 2.84 -13.79 1.10
N THR A 56 3.68 -12.84 0.66
CA THR A 56 4.96 -12.55 1.30
C THR A 56 4.84 -11.57 2.46
N MET A 57 4.11 -10.47 2.26
CA MET A 57 3.97 -9.38 3.23
C MET A 57 2.76 -9.57 4.16
N GLY A 58 1.75 -10.31 3.69
CA GLY A 58 0.41 -10.31 4.26
C GLY A 58 -0.48 -9.23 3.61
N ALA A 59 -1.78 -9.52 3.52
CA ALA A 59 -2.75 -8.66 2.84
C ALA A 59 -2.76 -7.21 3.38
N ILE A 60 -2.70 -7.02 4.71
CA ILE A 60 -2.72 -5.68 5.32
C ILE A 60 -1.52 -4.85 4.86
N GLU A 61 -0.32 -5.40 5.00
CA GLU A 61 0.94 -4.73 4.65
C GLU A 61 0.98 -4.40 3.16
N ALA A 62 0.64 -5.36 2.30
CA ALA A 62 0.61 -5.18 0.86
C ALA A 62 -0.39 -4.07 0.44
N SER A 63 -1.55 -4.02 1.10
CA SER A 63 -2.57 -2.99 0.83
C SER A 63 -2.13 -1.59 1.23
N ILE A 64 -1.43 -1.45 2.37
CA ILE A 64 -0.83 -0.18 2.79
C ILE A 64 0.23 0.27 1.78
N VAL A 65 1.05 -0.65 1.28
CA VAL A 65 2.05 -0.34 0.25
C VAL A 65 1.37 0.16 -1.03
N ILE A 66 0.31 -0.47 -1.51
CA ILE A 66 -0.42 0.01 -2.69
C ILE A 66 -0.96 1.41 -2.47
N ALA A 67 -1.59 1.69 -1.33
CA ALA A 67 -2.09 3.02 -1.00
C ALA A 67 -0.95 4.07 -1.01
N ALA A 68 0.18 3.76 -0.39
CA ALA A 68 1.34 4.67 -0.34
C ALA A 68 2.03 4.87 -1.70
N VAL A 69 2.05 3.83 -2.55
CA VAL A 69 2.59 3.92 -3.92
C VAL A 69 1.65 4.72 -4.81
N LEU A 70 0.33 4.57 -4.67
CA LEU A 70 -0.64 5.39 -5.38
C LEU A 70 -0.51 6.87 -5.01
N GLU A 71 -0.39 7.18 -3.73
CA GLU A 71 -0.16 8.55 -3.22
C GLU A 71 1.12 9.20 -3.80
N ARG A 72 2.05 8.38 -4.29
CA ARG A 72 3.33 8.81 -4.89
C ARG A 72 3.47 8.40 -6.34
N PHE A 73 2.37 8.11 -7.01
CA PHE A 73 2.42 7.45 -8.31
C PHE A 73 3.26 8.23 -9.33
N SER A 74 3.15 9.57 -9.33
CA SER A 74 3.92 10.47 -10.21
C SER A 74 5.44 10.46 -9.95
N GLU A 75 5.88 10.06 -8.77
CA GLU A 75 7.30 9.95 -8.40
C GLU A 75 7.90 8.57 -8.74
N ILE A 76 7.06 7.57 -9.02
CA ILE A 76 7.47 6.18 -9.16
C ILE A 76 7.40 5.77 -10.62
N LYS A 77 8.56 5.66 -11.27
CA LYS A 77 8.68 5.32 -12.69
C LYS A 77 8.07 3.96 -13.07
N ASN A 78 8.18 2.96 -12.20
CA ASN A 78 7.63 1.62 -12.43
C ASN A 78 7.11 1.00 -11.12
N PRO A 79 5.80 1.15 -10.83
CA PRO A 79 5.20 0.67 -9.59
C PRO A 79 5.28 -0.85 -9.41
N GLY A 80 5.15 -1.64 -10.48
CA GLY A 80 5.25 -3.10 -10.42
C GLY A 80 6.65 -3.57 -10.03
N ALA A 81 7.70 -3.00 -10.63
CA ALA A 81 9.09 -3.30 -10.26
C ALA A 81 9.42 -2.82 -8.84
N TYR A 82 8.88 -1.66 -8.44
CA TYR A 82 9.03 -1.14 -7.10
C TYR A 82 8.41 -2.08 -6.06
N LEU A 83 7.16 -2.52 -6.27
CA LEU A 83 6.48 -3.47 -5.39
C LEU A 83 7.24 -4.79 -5.29
N ARG A 84 7.70 -5.38 -6.41
CA ARG A 84 8.55 -6.59 -6.39
C ARG A 84 9.77 -6.41 -5.50
N THR A 85 10.43 -5.26 -5.57
CA THR A 85 11.62 -4.95 -4.75
C THR A 85 11.27 -4.89 -3.26
N LEU A 86 10.16 -4.26 -2.90
CA LEU A 86 9.68 -4.24 -1.52
C LEU A 86 9.30 -5.64 -1.02
N THR A 87 8.68 -6.46 -1.88
CA THR A 87 8.32 -7.84 -1.59
C THR A 87 9.56 -8.68 -1.26
N ILE A 88 10.63 -8.56 -2.06
CA ILE A 88 11.91 -9.24 -1.79
C ILE A 88 12.48 -8.80 -0.43
N ARG A 89 12.53 -7.50 -0.14
CA ARG A 89 13.01 -6.98 1.16
C ARG A 89 12.17 -7.47 2.34
N SER A 90 10.87 -7.68 2.14
CA SER A 90 9.98 -8.24 3.16
C SER A 90 10.32 -9.70 3.50
N LYS A 91 10.67 -10.52 2.50
CA LYS A 91 11.14 -11.91 2.75
C LYS A 91 12.35 -11.94 3.67
N GLU A 92 13.26 -10.98 3.49
CA GLU A 92 14.49 -10.85 4.27
C GLU A 92 14.28 -10.21 5.66
N ARG A 93 13.02 -9.93 6.06
CA ARG A 93 12.65 -9.23 7.30
C ARG A 93 13.21 -7.81 7.43
N HIS A 94 13.55 -7.19 6.31
CA HIS A 94 14.08 -5.82 6.24
C HIS A 94 13.02 -4.78 5.86
N PHE A 95 11.73 -5.12 5.86
CA PHE A 95 10.67 -4.24 5.40
C PHE A 95 9.52 -4.08 6.40
N SER A 96 9.02 -2.84 6.48
CA SER A 96 7.74 -2.44 7.06
C SER A 96 7.29 -1.16 6.32
N SER A 97 5.99 -1.00 6.14
CA SER A 97 5.36 0.17 5.53
C SER A 97 5.25 1.37 6.47
N SER A 98 5.44 1.19 7.78
CA SER A 98 5.36 2.29 8.76
C SER A 98 6.25 3.49 8.41
N PRO A 99 7.55 3.33 8.06
CA PRO A 99 8.37 4.47 7.63
C PRO A 99 7.88 5.13 6.34
N MET A 100 7.26 4.37 5.42
CA MET A 100 6.69 4.92 4.19
C MET A 100 5.50 5.84 4.51
N VAL A 101 4.56 5.36 5.32
CA VAL A 101 3.40 6.14 5.76
C VAL A 101 3.84 7.37 6.57
N MET A 102 4.77 7.21 7.51
CA MET A 102 5.28 8.35 8.29
C MET A 102 5.99 9.39 7.41
N ALA A 103 6.67 8.98 6.34
CA ALA A 103 7.30 9.90 5.40
C ALA A 103 6.27 10.69 4.59
N LEU A 104 5.17 10.05 4.20
CA LEU A 104 4.05 10.69 3.51
C LEU A 104 3.39 11.76 4.40
N GLY A 105 3.06 11.41 5.65
CA GLY A 105 2.38 12.33 6.57
C GLY A 105 3.17 13.61 6.85
N ARG A 106 4.51 13.55 6.82
CA ARG A 106 5.36 14.75 6.95
C ARG A 106 5.28 15.69 5.75
N ARG A 107 4.90 15.20 4.56
CA ARG A 107 4.73 16.05 3.37
C ARG A 107 3.39 16.77 3.37
N THR A 108 2.35 16.12 3.89
CA THR A 108 1.01 16.70 3.98
C THR A 108 0.90 17.77 5.07
N ALA A 109 1.76 17.72 6.09
CA ALA A 109 1.81 18.68 7.20
C ALA A 109 2.71 19.90 6.94
N ALA A 110 3.39 19.96 5.78
CA ALA A 110 4.28 21.05 5.37
C ALA A 110 3.59 21.92 4.33
#